data_AF-A0A4R8XKT6-F1
#
_entry.id   AF-A0A4R8XKT6-F1
#
_cell.length_a   1.000
_cell.length_b   1.000
_cell.length_c   1.000
_cell.angle_alpha   90.00
_cell.angle_beta   90.00
_cell.angle_gamma   90.00
#
_symmetry.space_group_name_H-M   'P 1'
#
loop_
_entity.id
_entity.type
_entity.pdbx_description
1 polymer ?
#
loop_
_entity_poly.entity_id
_entity_poly.type
_entity_poly.pdbx_seq_one_letter_code
_entity_poly.pdbx_strand_id
1 'polypeptide(L)'
;MIQISRLWCAFAAIGAGTIHLAVGASAPVLLSVILVGLGVAELGWGVATLVRGRYPMPNQALVGALLPLVVWAAAAGLRSTSAVPADVTVLPVFPMTVATLFSLFVAGSLALTRRGAGRREGVSAAAVEPAPQSWRFLAALTLGGVLVSGLTTPALAATDAGTQAVPHGSHSDSGPAVLPEEPQSHH
;
A
#
# COMPACT_ATOMS: atom_id res chain seq x y z
N MET A 1 12.13 3.13 21.73
CA MET A 1 11.15 2.09 21.38
C MET A 1 10.12 2.67 20.41
N ILE A 2 9.76 1.97 19.35
CA ILE A 2 8.74 2.44 18.40
C ILE A 2 7.36 2.22 19.02
N GLN A 3 6.57 3.27 19.15
CA GLN A 3 5.16 3.12 19.56
C GLN A 3 4.43 2.28 18.49
N ILE A 4 3.62 1.30 18.92
CA ILE A 4 2.92 0.38 18.01
C ILE A 4 2.12 1.12 16.92
N SER A 5 1.48 2.24 17.26
CA SER A 5 0.76 3.08 16.31
C SER A 5 1.66 3.64 15.19
N ARG A 6 2.90 4.01 15.51
CA ARG A 6 3.88 4.51 14.53
C ARG A 6 4.34 3.41 13.58
N LEU A 7 4.54 2.19 14.11
CA LEU A 7 4.90 1.03 13.30
C LEU A 7 3.80 0.74 12.28
N TRP A 8 2.55 0.68 12.72
CA TRP A 8 1.40 0.43 11.85
C TRP A 8 1.22 1.55 10.83
N CYS A 9 1.38 2.81 11.25
CA CYS A 9 1.29 3.97 10.37
C CYS A 9 2.38 3.94 9.28
N ALA A 10 3.60 3.54 9.62
CA ALA A 10 4.67 3.36 8.64
C ALA A 10 4.39 2.21 7.66
N PHE A 11 3.88 1.07 8.14
CA PHE A 11 3.50 -0.04 7.25
C PHE A 11 2.37 0.32 6.30
N ALA A 12 1.34 1.04 6.79
CA ALA A 12 0.27 1.53 5.96
C ALA A 12 0.78 2.50 4.87
N ALA A 13 1.68 3.43 5.21
CA ALA A 13 2.29 4.34 4.24
C ALA A 13 3.12 3.60 3.17
N ILE A 14 3.88 2.58 3.58
CA ILE A 14 4.62 1.71 2.64
C ILE A 14 3.66 0.96 1.72
N GLY A 15 2.60 0.36 2.26
CA GLY A 15 1.57 -0.34 1.48
C GLY A 15 0.89 0.59 0.48
N ALA A 16 0.40 1.76 0.91
CA ALA A 16 -0.17 2.77 0.04
C ALA A 16 0.80 3.18 -1.07
N GLY A 17 2.05 3.48 -0.72
CA GLY A 17 3.06 3.90 -1.67
C GLY A 17 3.35 2.86 -2.74
N THR A 18 3.46 1.57 -2.36
CA THR A 18 3.64 0.48 -3.34
C THR A 18 2.46 0.35 -4.30
N ILE A 19 1.22 0.50 -3.81
CA ILE A 19 0.04 0.44 -4.67
C ILE A 19 0.00 1.63 -5.63
N HIS A 20 0.26 2.85 -5.15
CA HIS A 20 0.31 4.04 -6.01
C HIS A 20 1.41 3.96 -7.08
N LEU A 21 2.57 3.39 -6.76
CA LEU A 21 3.61 3.13 -7.76
C LEU A 21 3.12 2.17 -8.86
N ALA A 22 2.52 1.05 -8.47
CA ALA A 22 2.04 0.03 -9.42
C ALA A 22 0.92 0.56 -10.32
N VAL A 23 -0.04 1.28 -9.73
CA VAL A 23 -1.12 1.94 -10.48
C VAL A 23 -0.56 3.04 -11.38
N GLY A 24 0.34 3.87 -10.86
CA GLY A 24 0.97 4.96 -11.60
C GLY A 24 1.78 4.50 -12.80
N ALA A 25 2.40 3.31 -12.75
CA ALA A 25 3.19 2.75 -13.85
C ALA A 25 2.37 2.49 -15.12
N SER A 26 1.05 2.30 -15.00
CA SER A 26 0.15 2.01 -16.13
C SER A 26 -0.85 3.15 -16.41
N ALA A 27 -0.80 4.23 -15.61
CA ALA A 27 -1.70 5.36 -15.74
C ALA A 27 -1.32 6.29 -16.91
N PRO A 28 -2.26 7.10 -17.44
CA PRO A 28 -1.94 8.17 -18.38
C PRO A 28 -0.85 9.11 -17.83
N VAL A 29 0.00 9.67 -18.71
CA VAL A 29 1.26 10.36 -18.34
C VAL A 29 1.12 11.31 -17.15
N LEU A 30 0.11 12.19 -17.14
CA LEU A 30 -0.06 13.15 -16.05
C LEU A 30 -0.40 12.48 -14.71
N LEU A 31 -1.29 11.48 -14.72
CA LEU A 31 -1.64 10.69 -13.54
C LEU A 31 -0.46 9.82 -13.09
N SER A 32 0.32 9.29 -14.03
CA SER A 32 1.54 8.53 -13.75
C SER A 32 2.54 9.36 -12.96
N VAL A 33 2.86 10.59 -13.43
CA VAL A 33 3.78 11.49 -12.72
C VAL A 33 3.30 11.79 -11.29
N ILE A 34 2.00 12.06 -11.13
CA ILE A 34 1.40 12.36 -9.83
C ILE A 34 1.48 11.15 -8.90
N LEU A 35 0.98 9.98 -9.34
CA LEU A 35 0.90 8.78 -8.51
C LEU A 35 2.27 8.18 -8.21
N VAL A 36 3.20 8.21 -9.17
CA VAL A 36 4.57 7.75 -8.95
C VAL A 36 5.27 8.67 -7.95
N GLY A 37 5.20 9.99 -8.14
CA GLY A 37 5.80 10.94 -7.20
C GLY A 37 5.25 10.79 -5.78
N LEU A 38 3.94 10.57 -5.68
CA LEU A 38 3.26 10.34 -4.41
C LEU A 38 3.64 9.00 -3.78
N GLY A 39 3.68 7.92 -4.57
CA GLY A 39 4.08 6.60 -4.10
C GLY A 39 5.51 6.58 -3.57
N VAL A 40 6.44 7.26 -4.26
CA VAL A 40 7.82 7.46 -3.77
C VAL A 40 7.82 8.26 -2.46
N ALA A 41 7.04 9.33 -2.37
CA ALA A 41 6.96 10.16 -1.17
C ALA A 41 6.40 9.37 0.03
N GLU A 42 5.34 8.57 -0.16
CA GLU A 42 4.74 7.74 0.88
C GLU A 42 5.69 6.63 1.35
N LEU A 43 6.36 5.95 0.42
CA LEU A 43 7.40 4.97 0.74
C LEU A 43 8.54 5.60 1.53
N GLY A 44 9.07 6.72 1.03
CA GLY A 44 10.14 7.46 1.70
C GLY A 44 9.73 7.92 3.10
N TRP A 45 8.49 8.39 3.26
CA TRP A 45 7.97 8.82 4.55
C TRP A 45 7.77 7.66 5.53
N GLY A 46 7.23 6.53 5.08
CA GLY A 46 7.05 5.32 5.88
C GLY A 46 8.40 4.79 6.39
N VAL A 47 9.38 4.65 5.49
CA VAL A 47 10.76 4.24 5.85
C VAL A 47 11.38 5.25 6.81
N ALA A 48 11.28 6.55 6.54
CA ALA A 48 11.82 7.58 7.43
C ALA A 48 11.17 7.55 8.83
N THR A 49 9.88 7.22 8.94
CA THR A 49 9.16 7.08 10.22
C THR A 49 9.67 5.91 11.05
N LEU A 50 10.04 4.81 10.39
CA LEU A 50 10.68 3.66 11.04
C LEU A 50 12.09 4.01 11.52
N VAL A 51 12.93 4.53 10.62
CA VAL A 51 14.34 4.84 10.90
C VAL A 51 14.48 5.91 11.99
N ARG A 52 13.70 7.00 11.91
CA ARG A 52 13.87 8.16 12.79
C ARG A 52 13.21 8.00 14.15
N GLY A 53 12.41 6.96 14.37
CA GLY A 53 11.75 6.81 15.66
C GLY A 53 10.66 7.88 15.95
N ARG A 54 10.24 8.67 14.95
CA ARG A 54 9.25 9.77 15.06
C ARG A 54 8.61 10.06 13.70
N TYR A 55 7.48 10.76 13.66
CA TYR A 55 6.85 11.20 12.40
C TYR A 55 7.63 12.39 11.79
N PRO A 56 8.35 12.24 10.67
CA PRO A 56 8.95 13.39 9.99
C PRO A 56 7.84 14.21 9.33
N MET A 57 7.93 15.54 9.39
CA MET A 57 7.05 16.45 8.62
C MET A 57 5.55 16.06 8.63
N PRO A 58 4.92 15.91 9.80
CA PRO A 58 3.58 15.32 9.88
C PRO A 58 2.51 16.13 9.11
N ASN A 59 2.67 17.45 8.98
CA ASN A 59 1.72 18.28 8.22
C ASN A 59 1.73 17.90 6.74
N GLN A 60 2.92 17.74 6.17
CA GLN A 60 3.09 17.33 4.78
C GLN A 60 2.64 15.89 4.58
N ALA A 61 2.89 15.00 5.55
CA ALA A 61 2.41 13.63 5.51
C ALA A 61 0.88 13.52 5.50
N LEU A 62 0.18 14.36 6.26
CA LEU A 62 -1.28 14.39 6.23
C LEU A 62 -1.81 14.84 4.87
N VAL A 63 -1.24 15.92 4.32
CA VAL A 63 -1.62 16.41 2.99
C VAL A 63 -1.29 15.35 1.94
N GLY A 64 -0.10 14.76 2.01
CA GLY A 64 0.33 13.66 1.14
C GLY A 64 -0.61 12.47 1.21
N ALA A 65 -1.03 12.02 2.39
CA ALA A 65 -1.96 10.90 2.51
C ALA A 65 -3.36 11.21 1.95
N LEU A 66 -3.83 12.46 2.00
CA LEU A 66 -5.16 12.82 1.49
C LEU A 66 -5.16 13.16 0.00
N LEU A 67 -4.02 13.57 -0.55
CA LEU A 67 -3.89 13.92 -1.97
C LEU A 67 -4.30 12.81 -2.95
N PRO A 68 -3.91 11.52 -2.79
CA PRO A 68 -4.29 10.48 -3.73
C PRO A 68 -5.80 10.26 -3.74
N LEU A 69 -6.45 10.40 -2.59
CA LEU A 69 -7.91 10.31 -2.47
C LEU A 69 -8.59 11.43 -3.25
N VAL A 70 -8.09 12.67 -3.15
CA VAL A 70 -8.62 13.80 -3.92
C VAL A 70 -8.40 13.61 -5.42
N VAL A 71 -7.20 13.17 -5.83
CA VAL A 71 -6.88 12.89 -7.24
C VAL A 71 -7.78 11.80 -7.80
N TRP A 72 -7.99 10.72 -7.05
CA TRP A 72 -8.86 9.61 -7.46
C TRP A 72 -10.33 10.02 -7.54
N ALA A 73 -10.83 10.74 -6.53
CA ALA A 73 -12.20 11.26 -6.52
C ALA A 73 -12.45 12.26 -7.66
N ALA A 74 -11.48 13.12 -7.96
CA ALA A 74 -11.56 14.05 -9.08
C ALA A 74 -11.58 13.30 -10.43
N ALA A 75 -10.73 12.29 -10.61
CA ALA A 75 -10.73 11.45 -11.80
C ALA A 75 -12.07 10.71 -11.98
N ALA A 76 -12.64 10.19 -10.89
CA ALA A 76 -13.95 9.54 -10.90
C ALA A 76 -15.10 10.53 -11.18
N GLY A 77 -15.03 11.75 -10.62
CA GLY A 77 -16.03 12.80 -10.84
C GLY A 77 -16.03 13.35 -12.26
N LEU A 78 -14.84 13.58 -12.84
CA LEU A 78 -14.70 14.07 -14.21
C LEU A 78 -15.27 13.07 -15.23
N ARG A 79 -15.09 11.77 -14.97
CA ARG A 79 -15.73 10.69 -15.76
C ARG A 79 -17.24 10.82 -15.78
N SER A 80 -17.88 11.06 -14.63
CA SER A 80 -19.34 11.21 -14.53
C SER A 80 -19.91 12.35 -15.39
N THR A 81 -19.06 13.31 -15.78
CA THR A 81 -19.43 14.45 -16.64
C THR A 81 -19.08 14.24 -18.13
N SER A 82 -18.31 13.20 -18.45
CA SER A 82 -17.86 12.91 -19.82
C SER A 82 -18.75 11.85 -20.47
N ALA A 83 -19.01 11.95 -21.78
CA ALA A 83 -19.75 10.95 -22.56
C ALA A 83 -18.95 9.65 -22.81
N VAL A 84 -17.91 9.39 -22.01
CA VAL A 84 -17.03 8.22 -22.15
C VAL A 84 -17.77 6.98 -21.65
N PRO A 85 -17.76 5.87 -22.42
CA PRO A 85 -18.36 4.60 -22.02
C PRO A 85 -17.91 4.12 -20.63
N ALA A 86 -18.86 3.58 -19.85
CA ALA A 86 -18.66 3.23 -18.44
C ALA A 86 -17.68 2.07 -18.19
N ASP A 87 -17.32 1.34 -19.23
CA ASP A 87 -16.40 0.21 -19.30
C ASP A 87 -14.92 0.63 -19.33
N VAL A 88 -14.61 1.88 -19.66
CA VAL A 88 -13.22 2.38 -19.60
C VAL A 88 -12.96 2.98 -18.21
N THR A 89 -12.31 2.20 -17.33
CA THR A 89 -11.83 2.70 -16.04
C THR A 89 -10.43 3.28 -16.20
N VAL A 90 -10.27 4.58 -15.93
CA VAL A 90 -8.95 5.26 -16.00
C VAL A 90 -7.97 4.73 -14.96
N LEU A 91 -8.48 4.29 -13.80
CA LEU A 91 -7.71 3.72 -12.69
C LEU A 91 -8.44 2.49 -12.14
N PRO A 92 -7.72 1.44 -11.71
CA PRO A 92 -8.32 0.23 -11.17
C PRO A 92 -8.94 0.49 -9.78
N VAL A 93 -10.23 0.17 -9.63
CA VAL A 93 -11.03 0.53 -8.44
C VAL A 93 -10.57 -0.19 -7.17
N PHE A 94 -10.32 -1.50 -7.26
CA PHE A 94 -9.93 -2.29 -6.09
C PHE A 94 -8.58 -1.86 -5.50
N PRO A 95 -7.49 -1.74 -6.28
CA PRO A 95 -6.21 -1.23 -5.77
C PRO A 95 -6.34 0.16 -5.13
N MET A 96 -7.06 1.09 -5.78
CA MET A 96 -7.25 2.45 -5.25
C MET A 96 -8.06 2.49 -3.95
N THR A 97 -9.00 1.56 -3.78
CA THR A 97 -9.76 1.43 -2.52
C THR A 97 -8.84 0.98 -1.39
N VAL A 98 -7.99 -0.03 -1.63
CA VAL A 98 -7.02 -0.51 -0.63
C VAL A 98 -6.02 0.59 -0.27
N ALA A 99 -5.48 1.30 -1.27
CA ALA A 99 -4.59 2.44 -1.03
C ALA A 99 -5.28 3.53 -0.20
N THR A 100 -6.53 3.85 -0.52
CA THR A 100 -7.34 4.81 0.25
C THR A 100 -7.50 4.39 1.71
N LEU A 101 -7.75 3.12 1.99
CA LEU A 101 -7.86 2.62 3.37
C LEU A 101 -6.56 2.84 4.16
N PHE A 102 -5.40 2.55 3.56
CA PHE A 102 -4.11 2.82 4.18
C PHE A 102 -3.89 4.32 4.41
N SER A 103 -4.17 5.15 3.41
CA SER A 103 -4.04 6.60 3.50
C SER A 103 -4.94 7.21 4.58
N LEU A 104 -6.19 6.76 4.69
CA LEU A 104 -7.12 7.16 5.75
C LEU A 104 -6.63 6.71 7.14
N PHE A 105 -6.07 5.50 7.24
CA PHE A 105 -5.47 5.02 8.49
C PHE A 105 -4.28 5.89 8.92
N VAL A 106 -3.40 6.26 7.99
CA VAL A 106 -2.28 7.19 8.24
C VAL A 106 -2.80 8.55 8.68
N ALA A 107 -3.72 9.14 7.93
CA ALA A 107 -4.32 10.44 8.22
C ALA A 107 -5.02 10.47 9.59
N GLY A 108 -5.83 9.45 9.88
CA GLY A 108 -6.52 9.30 11.16
C GLY A 108 -5.54 9.14 12.32
N SER A 109 -4.52 8.30 12.18
CA SER A 109 -3.47 8.11 13.20
C SER A 109 -2.74 9.43 13.50
N LEU A 110 -2.44 10.21 12.46
CA LEU A 110 -1.76 11.49 12.60
C LEU A 110 -2.66 12.58 13.21
N ALA A 111 -3.94 12.59 12.86
CA ALA A 111 -4.92 13.49 13.46
C ALA A 111 -5.16 13.19 14.95
N LEU A 112 -5.27 11.91 15.32
CA LEU A 112 -5.46 11.48 16.71
C LEU A 112 -4.23 11.80 17.58
N THR A 113 -3.02 11.57 17.07
CA THR A 113 -1.79 11.90 17.80
C THR A 113 -1.65 13.40 18.06
N ARG A 114 -2.04 14.25 17.10
CA ARG A 114 -2.10 15.71 17.29
C ARG A 114 -3.16 16.13 18.31
N ARG A 115 -4.37 15.57 18.22
CA ARG A 115 -5.45 15.85 19.18
C ARG A 115 -5.06 15.48 20.61
N GLY A 116 -4.29 14.41 20.79
CA GLY A 116 -3.75 13.99 22.08
C GLY A 116 -2.65 14.92 22.62
N ALA A 117 -1.82 15.48 21.75
CA ALA A 117 -0.75 16.42 22.15
C ALA A 117 -1.34 17.73 22.71
N GLY A 118 -2.33 18.32 22.04
CA GLY A 118 -2.98 19.56 22.50
C GLY A 118 -3.80 19.41 23.80
N ARG A 119 -4.27 18.20 24.14
CA ARG A 119 -4.92 17.92 25.44
C ARG A 119 -3.93 17.72 26.59
N ARG A 120 -2.68 17.34 26.29
CA ARG A 120 -1.64 17.08 27.30
C ARG A 120 -0.87 18.34 27.72
N GLU A 121 -0.89 19.41 26.92
CA GLU A 121 -0.31 20.71 27.31
C GLU A 121 -1.01 21.34 28.53
N GLY A 122 -2.23 20.91 28.89
CA GLY A 122 -2.94 21.34 30.10
C GLY A 122 -2.74 20.46 31.35
N VAL A 123 -2.08 19.31 31.22
CA VAL A 123 -1.81 18.38 32.34
C VAL A 123 -0.33 18.07 32.35
N SER A 124 0.43 18.81 33.17
CA SER A 124 1.78 18.42 33.55
C SER A 124 1.72 17.04 34.19
N ALA A 125 2.16 16.01 33.45
CA ALA A 125 2.45 14.71 34.02
C ALA A 125 3.38 13.97 33.07
N ALA A 126 4.61 13.75 33.56
CA ALA A 126 5.53 12.75 33.10
C ALA A 126 4.85 11.36 33.17
N ALA A 127 4.06 11.02 32.16
CA ALA A 127 3.69 9.64 31.90
C ALA A 127 4.88 9.02 31.19
N VAL A 128 5.81 8.46 31.96
CA VAL A 128 6.76 7.46 31.47
C VAL A 128 5.89 6.37 30.86
N GLU A 129 5.82 6.31 29.53
CA GLU A 129 5.07 5.25 28.86
C GLU A 129 5.67 3.91 29.30
N PRO A 130 4.85 2.97 29.81
CA PRO A 130 5.34 1.65 30.16
C PRO A 130 5.95 1.03 28.90
N ALA A 131 7.18 0.50 29.04
CA ALA A 131 7.84 -0.21 27.97
C ALA A 131 6.86 -1.24 27.39
N PRO A 132 6.59 -1.25 26.07
CA PRO A 132 5.74 -2.27 25.48
C PRO A 132 6.33 -3.62 25.87
N GLN A 133 5.54 -4.44 26.58
CA GLN A 133 5.92 -5.83 26.82
C GLN A 133 6.32 -6.44 25.48
N SER A 134 7.53 -7.00 25.39
CA SER A 134 8.17 -7.38 24.12
C SER A 134 7.26 -8.24 23.23
N TRP A 135 6.44 -9.11 23.84
CA TRP A 135 5.46 -9.94 23.14
C TRP A 135 4.33 -9.14 22.46
N ARG A 136 3.85 -8.04 23.08
CA ARG A 136 2.81 -7.16 22.50
C ARG A 136 3.34 -6.43 21.28
N PHE A 137 4.60 -5.99 21.35
CA PHE A 137 5.27 -5.37 20.21
C PHE A 137 5.44 -6.36 19.07
N LEU A 138 5.94 -7.58 19.36
CA LEU A 138 6.08 -8.63 18.35
C LEU A 138 4.73 -9.03 17.74
N ALA A 139 3.70 -9.22 18.56
CA ALA A 139 2.36 -9.52 18.08
C ALA A 139 1.81 -8.41 17.18
N ALA A 140 1.98 -7.15 17.56
CA ALA A 140 1.55 -6.02 16.76
C ALA A 140 2.36 -5.87 15.46
N LEU A 141 3.66 -6.15 15.49
CA LEU A 141 4.53 -6.19 14.31
C LEU A 141 4.06 -7.25 13.33
N THR A 142 3.88 -8.49 13.82
CA THR A 142 3.43 -9.63 13.00
C THR A 142 2.05 -9.37 12.43
N LEU A 143 1.09 -8.91 13.24
CA LEU A 143 -0.26 -8.62 12.79
C LEU A 143 -0.28 -7.49 11.75
N GLY A 144 0.48 -6.41 11.98
CA GLY A 144 0.61 -5.32 11.02
C GLY A 144 1.20 -5.80 9.69
N GLY A 145 2.25 -6.62 9.75
CA GLY A 145 2.87 -7.20 8.55
C GLY A 145 1.91 -8.11 7.78
N VAL A 146 1.18 -9.00 8.46
CA VAL A 146 0.19 -9.89 7.84
C VAL A 146 -0.94 -9.10 7.20
N LEU A 147 -1.50 -8.11 7.89
CA LEU A 147 -2.59 -7.28 7.34
C LEU A 147 -2.13 -6.49 6.11
N VAL A 148 -0.97 -5.84 6.20
CA VAL A 148 -0.45 -5.03 5.09
C VAL A 148 -0.08 -5.91 3.91
N SER A 149 0.60 -7.04 4.13
CA SER A 149 0.93 -7.99 3.06
C SER A 149 -0.32 -8.60 2.42
N GLY A 150 -1.28 -9.03 3.25
CA GLY A 150 -2.52 -9.67 2.80
C GLY A 150 -3.43 -8.75 2.00
N LEU A 151 -3.38 -7.43 2.23
CA LEU A 151 -4.11 -6.45 1.43
C LEU A 151 -3.31 -5.97 0.21
N THR A 152 -2.02 -5.70 0.39
CA THR A 152 -1.17 -5.14 -0.67
C THR A 152 -0.95 -6.14 -1.80
N THR A 153 -0.77 -7.42 -1.50
CA THR A 153 -0.51 -8.46 -2.52
C THR A 153 -1.66 -8.61 -3.52
N PRO A 154 -2.92 -8.86 -3.11
CA PRO A 154 -4.03 -8.94 -4.06
C PRO A 154 -4.32 -7.59 -4.72
N ALA A 155 -4.08 -6.45 -4.03
CA ALA A 155 -4.21 -5.13 -4.65
C ALA A 155 -3.21 -4.95 -5.79
N LEU A 156 -1.95 -5.33 -5.61
CA LEU A 156 -0.93 -5.30 -6.66
C LEU A 156 -1.27 -6.25 -7.81
N ALA A 157 -1.71 -7.48 -7.50
CA ALA A 157 -2.13 -8.46 -8.51
C ALA A 157 -3.30 -7.95 -9.38
N ALA A 158 -4.17 -7.10 -8.83
CA ALA A 158 -5.29 -6.49 -9.54
C ALA A 158 -4.94 -5.18 -10.29
N THR A 159 -3.67 -4.76 -10.30
CA THR A 159 -3.20 -3.67 -11.17
C THR A 159 -2.79 -4.21 -12.55
N ASP A 160 -2.72 -3.35 -13.56
CA ASP A 160 -2.20 -3.72 -14.88
C ASP A 160 -0.76 -4.25 -14.81
N ALA A 161 0.09 -3.67 -13.96
CA ALA A 161 1.42 -4.19 -13.69
C ALA A 161 1.40 -5.63 -13.14
N GLY A 162 0.39 -5.97 -12.34
CA GLY A 162 0.16 -7.31 -11.82
C GLY A 162 -0.37 -8.30 -12.87
N THR A 163 -1.26 -7.86 -13.76
CA THR A 163 -1.80 -8.73 -14.83
C THR A 163 -0.78 -9.02 -15.93
N GLN A 164 0.18 -8.12 -16.14
CA GLN A 164 1.29 -8.29 -17.09
C GLN A 164 2.50 -9.00 -16.47
N ALA A 165 2.48 -9.35 -15.18
CA ALA A 165 3.56 -10.08 -14.55
C ALA A 165 3.62 -11.51 -15.08
N VAL A 166 4.82 -11.97 -15.49
CA VAL A 166 5.02 -13.32 -16.01
C VAL A 166 4.82 -14.35 -14.88
N PRO A 167 4.06 -15.45 -15.09
CA PRO A 167 3.94 -16.51 -14.11
C PRO A 167 5.30 -17.18 -13.83
N HIS A 168 5.87 -16.97 -12.64
CA HIS A 168 7.17 -17.55 -12.25
C HIS A 168 7.04 -18.92 -11.59
N GLY A 169 6.39 -19.86 -12.29
CA GLY A 169 6.18 -21.23 -11.82
C GLY A 169 6.09 -22.29 -12.93
N SER A 170 6.20 -21.91 -14.20
CA SER A 170 6.08 -22.80 -15.36
C SER A 170 7.41 -23.40 -15.81
N HIS A 171 8.27 -23.81 -14.88
CA HIS A 171 9.53 -24.49 -15.20
C HIS A 171 9.39 -26.03 -15.21
N SER A 172 8.45 -26.64 -15.97
CA SER A 172 8.52 -28.10 -16.30
C SER A 172 7.34 -28.69 -17.10
N ASP A 173 6.85 -28.07 -18.18
CA ASP A 173 5.85 -28.77 -19.05
C ASP A 173 6.30 -28.92 -20.51
N SER A 174 7.59 -28.69 -20.80
CA SER A 174 8.18 -28.89 -22.13
C SER A 174 9.25 -29.99 -22.12
N GLY A 175 8.99 -31.10 -21.42
CA GLY A 175 9.70 -32.34 -21.72
C GLY A 175 9.14 -32.90 -23.04
N PRO A 176 9.98 -33.34 -24.00
CA PRO A 176 9.48 -33.97 -25.21
C PRO A 176 8.59 -35.14 -24.82
N ALA A 177 7.38 -35.21 -25.41
CA ALA A 177 6.47 -36.33 -25.22
C ALA A 177 7.23 -37.61 -25.56
N VAL A 178 7.56 -38.41 -24.54
CA VAL A 178 7.99 -39.79 -24.73
C VAL A 178 6.75 -40.51 -25.24
N LEU A 179 6.65 -40.62 -26.57
CA LEU A 179 5.67 -41.48 -27.19
C LEU A 179 5.93 -42.91 -26.69
N PRO A 180 4.91 -43.67 -26.29
CA PRO A 180 5.09 -45.08 -25.97
C PRO A 180 5.68 -45.77 -27.21
N GLU A 181 6.84 -46.41 -27.06
CA GLU A 181 7.42 -47.25 -28.11
C GLU A 181 6.37 -48.29 -28.52
N GLU A 182 6.10 -48.37 -29.83
CA GLU A 182 5.34 -49.50 -30.37
C GLU A 182 6.05 -50.81 -29.98
N PRO A 183 5.31 -51.84 -29.53
CA PRO A 183 5.90 -53.14 -29.29
C PRO A 183 6.44 -53.69 -30.62
N GLN A 184 7.77 -53.68 -30.76
CA GLN A 184 8.47 -54.35 -31.84
C GLN A 184 8.33 -55.87 -31.68
N SER A 185 7.53 -56.46 -32.57
CA SER A 185 7.66 -57.82 -33.14
C SER A 185 7.60 -59.02 -32.15
N HIS A 186 7.30 -60.26 -32.52
CA HIS A 186 7.82 -61.09 -33.60
C HIS A 186 6.90 -62.32 -33.79
N HIS A 187 6.78 -62.76 -35.05
CA HIS A 187 6.54 -64.13 -35.57
C HIS A 187 5.56 -65.07 -34.85
#